data_AF-A0A840DBP8-F1
#
_entry.id   AF-A0A840DBP8-F1
#
_cell.length_a   1.000
_cell.length_b   1.000
_cell.length_c   1.000
_cell.angle_alpha   90.00
_cell.angle_beta   90.00
_cell.angle_gamma   90.00
#
_symmetry.space_group_name_H-M   'P 1'
#
loop_
_entity.id
_entity.type
_entity.pdbx_description
1 polymer ?
#
loop_
_entity_poly.entity_id
_entity_poly.type
_entity_poly.pdbx_seq_one_letter_code
_entity_poly.pdbx_strand_id
1 'polypeptide(L)'
;MLQVVTGFTVIGAAILCGYVLGRKNLLGQHAGYVLSRLVFFLLSPALLFTVMAQADPRTLFSPLLAVSLLAAIVVALLGYLVPRYFWGAPKSEALILAAASSQINSNNIGIPLSLYILGSTAYPAPVLLAQVLLFLPLLLTLLELLTRAPGQSIRKTLLHSLANPILLGSGLGIVVSLTGAQLPTLVWDPVQLLANAAIPVLLVNFGISLAERRSAAAIADRSMQRQNLLFAVFLKLLAMPLIAYLGGALIFRLDPQQLYIVTILAALPAAQNTFNYAQRYAVGFNLVRDVVALTTLGCVPVIAGLALLFG
;
A
#
# COMPACT_ATOMS: atom_id res chain seq x y z
N MET A 1 15.92 1.42 -19.02
CA MET A 1 15.52 2.78 -19.48
C MET A 1 14.17 2.85 -20.22
N LEU A 2 14.01 2.35 -21.46
CA LEU A 2 12.77 2.56 -22.25
C LEU A 2 11.51 1.99 -21.57
N GLN A 3 11.58 0.78 -21.01
CA GLN A 3 10.47 0.17 -20.27
C GLN A 3 10.04 1.01 -19.06
N VAL A 4 11.00 1.57 -18.31
CA VAL A 4 10.74 2.44 -17.17
C VAL A 4 10.04 3.74 -17.62
N VAL A 5 10.52 4.37 -18.69
CA VAL A 5 9.90 5.57 -19.26
C VAL A 5 8.49 5.27 -19.76
N THR A 6 8.29 4.16 -20.48
CA THR A 6 6.96 3.71 -20.92
C THR A 6 6.05 3.47 -19.73
N GLY A 7 6.52 2.80 -18.68
CA GLY A 7 5.74 2.52 -17.49
C GLY A 7 5.29 3.78 -16.76
N PHE A 8 6.21 4.73 -16.54
CA PHE A 8 5.86 6.04 -15.99
C PHE A 8 4.92 6.83 -16.89
N THR A 9 5.05 6.72 -18.21
CA THR A 9 4.17 7.40 -19.17
C THR A 9 2.75 6.84 -19.10
N VAL A 10 2.59 5.50 -19.10
CA VAL A 10 1.27 4.86 -19.01
C VAL A 10 0.60 5.18 -17.68
N ILE A 11 1.33 5.06 -16.57
CA ILE A 11 0.83 5.43 -15.24
C ILE A 11 0.45 6.91 -15.20
N GLY A 12 1.38 7.78 -15.63
CA GLY A 12 1.22 9.23 -15.63
C GLY A 12 0.05 9.71 -16.48
N ALA A 13 -0.17 9.11 -17.66
CA ALA A 13 -1.28 9.42 -18.53
C ALA A 13 -2.64 9.08 -17.88
N ALA A 14 -2.78 7.90 -17.27
CA ALA A 14 -3.99 7.52 -16.56
C ALA A 14 -4.29 8.44 -15.37
N ILE A 15 -3.26 8.79 -14.59
CA ILE A 15 -3.36 9.74 -13.48
C ILE A 15 -3.74 11.13 -13.99
N LEU A 16 -3.14 11.59 -15.09
CA LEU A 16 -3.44 12.89 -15.69
C LEU A 16 -4.90 12.96 -16.18
N CYS A 17 -5.39 11.90 -16.82
CA CYS A 17 -6.79 11.79 -17.20
C CYS A 17 -7.70 11.92 -15.97
N GLY A 18 -7.41 11.18 -14.90
CA GLY A 18 -8.12 11.30 -13.63
C GLY A 18 -8.08 12.71 -13.04
N TYR A 19 -6.91 13.35 -13.06
CA TYR A 19 -6.73 14.70 -12.57
C TYR A 19 -7.59 15.71 -13.36
N VAL A 20 -7.62 15.61 -14.69
CA VAL A 20 -8.46 16.46 -15.55
C VAL A 20 -9.95 16.21 -15.28
N LEU A 21 -10.37 14.95 -15.15
CA LEU A 21 -11.75 14.59 -14.81
C LEU A 21 -12.18 15.18 -13.46
N GLY A 22 -11.33 15.07 -12.44
CA GLY A 22 -11.57 15.62 -11.10
C GLY A 22 -11.61 17.14 -11.09
N ARG A 23 -10.64 17.79 -11.75
CA ARG A 23 -10.56 19.27 -11.81
C ARG A 23 -11.76 19.89 -12.52
N LYS A 24 -12.26 19.24 -13.58
CA LYS A 24 -13.45 19.67 -14.31
C LYS A 24 -14.75 19.16 -13.69
N ASN A 25 -14.69 18.36 -12.63
CA ASN A 25 -15.83 17.74 -11.96
C ASN A 25 -16.78 17.00 -12.94
N LEU A 26 -16.21 16.34 -13.97
CA LEU A 26 -17.00 15.74 -15.06
C LEU A 26 -17.81 14.52 -14.64
N LEU A 27 -17.38 13.83 -13.57
CA LEU A 27 -18.05 12.64 -13.03
C LEU A 27 -18.90 12.96 -11.79
N GLY A 28 -19.01 14.23 -11.43
CA GLY A 28 -19.73 14.70 -10.24
C GLY A 28 -18.91 14.63 -8.94
N GLN A 29 -19.42 15.31 -7.93
CA GLN A 29 -18.74 15.59 -6.65
C GLN A 29 -18.38 14.35 -5.81
N HIS A 30 -18.96 13.19 -6.12
CA HIS A 30 -18.74 11.93 -5.40
C HIS A 30 -17.98 10.88 -6.22
N ALA A 31 -17.44 11.26 -7.38
CA ALA A 31 -16.75 10.34 -8.27
C ALA A 31 -15.63 9.57 -7.56
N GLY A 32 -14.75 10.27 -6.83
CA GLY A 32 -13.65 9.64 -6.10
C GLY A 32 -14.13 8.62 -5.07
N TYR A 33 -15.23 8.91 -4.36
CA TYR A 33 -15.82 8.00 -3.38
C TYR A 33 -16.41 6.75 -4.03
N VAL A 34 -17.21 6.91 -5.10
CA VAL A 34 -17.85 5.80 -5.80
C VAL A 34 -16.82 4.89 -6.46
N LEU A 35 -15.84 5.46 -7.16
CA LEU A 35 -14.76 4.70 -7.80
C LEU A 35 -13.91 3.96 -6.77
N SER A 36 -13.60 4.59 -5.62
CA SER A 36 -12.89 3.91 -4.53
C SER A 36 -13.64 2.69 -4.01
N ARG A 37 -14.97 2.78 -3.87
CA ARG A 37 -15.79 1.63 -3.45
C ARG A 37 -15.88 0.55 -4.52
N LEU A 38 -16.05 0.91 -5.79
CA LEU A 38 -16.03 -0.04 -6.89
C LEU A 38 -14.70 -0.83 -6.92
N VAL A 39 -13.58 -0.12 -6.80
CA VAL A 39 -12.25 -0.71 -6.73
C VAL A 39 -12.11 -1.63 -5.51
N PHE A 40 -12.56 -1.19 -4.34
CA PHE A 40 -12.39 -1.97 -3.10
C PHE A 40 -13.26 -3.23 -3.04
N PHE A 41 -14.54 -3.13 -3.41
CA PHE A 41 -15.51 -4.22 -3.24
C PHE A 41 -15.53 -5.22 -4.41
N LEU A 42 -15.15 -4.81 -5.62
CA LEU A 42 -15.29 -5.63 -6.82
C LEU A 42 -13.97 -5.84 -7.56
N LEU A 43 -13.28 -4.76 -7.94
CA LEU A 43 -12.16 -4.86 -8.86
C LEU A 43 -10.87 -5.38 -8.20
N SER A 44 -10.52 -4.90 -6.99
CA SER A 44 -9.32 -5.36 -6.27
C SER A 44 -9.42 -6.83 -5.84
N PRO A 45 -10.57 -7.33 -5.34
CA PRO A 45 -10.75 -8.77 -5.09
C PRO A 45 -10.53 -9.62 -6.34
N ALA A 46 -11.11 -9.23 -7.49
CA ALA A 46 -10.93 -9.95 -8.76
C ALA A 46 -9.47 -9.90 -9.23
N LEU A 47 -8.82 -8.73 -9.14
CA LEU A 47 -7.41 -8.56 -9.46
C LEU A 47 -6.52 -9.44 -8.58
N LEU A 48 -6.70 -9.42 -7.26
CA LEU A 48 -5.86 -10.21 -6.37
C LEU A 48 -6.13 -11.70 -6.49
N PHE A 49 -7.38 -12.09 -6.73
CA PHE A 49 -7.70 -13.48 -7.05
C PHE A 49 -6.93 -13.97 -8.28
N THR A 50 -7.00 -13.25 -9.40
CA THR A 50 -6.34 -13.65 -10.65
C THR A 50 -4.82 -13.64 -10.52
N VAL A 51 -4.24 -12.65 -9.83
CA VAL A 51 -2.80 -12.58 -9.58
C VAL A 51 -2.35 -13.72 -8.66
N MET A 52 -3.05 -13.99 -7.55
CA MET A 52 -2.69 -15.08 -6.63
C MET A 52 -2.89 -16.45 -7.28
N ALA A 53 -3.97 -16.66 -8.04
CA ALA A 53 -4.29 -17.93 -8.68
C ALA A 53 -3.25 -18.36 -9.72
N GLN A 54 -2.60 -17.40 -10.37
CA GLN A 54 -1.53 -17.63 -11.34
C GLN A 54 -0.13 -17.59 -10.71
N ALA A 55 0.02 -17.12 -9.48
CA ALA A 55 1.30 -17.01 -8.82
C ALA A 55 1.85 -18.41 -8.47
N ASP A 56 3.14 -18.62 -8.70
CA ASP A 56 3.83 -19.82 -8.21
C ASP A 56 3.95 -19.74 -6.67
N PRO A 57 3.48 -20.73 -5.90
CA PRO A 57 3.63 -20.76 -4.44
C PRO A 57 5.05 -20.50 -3.95
N ARG A 58 6.08 -20.91 -4.71
CA ARG A 58 7.49 -20.67 -4.37
C ARG A 58 7.85 -19.18 -4.42
N THR A 59 7.19 -18.42 -5.30
CA THR A 59 7.36 -16.95 -5.38
C THR A 59 6.61 -16.23 -4.26
N LEU A 60 5.48 -16.80 -3.81
CA LEU A 60 4.70 -16.29 -2.68
C LEU A 60 5.45 -16.44 -1.34
N PHE A 61 6.15 -17.55 -1.16
CA PHE A 61 6.98 -17.83 0.02
C PHE A 61 8.49 -17.70 -0.29
N SER A 62 8.86 -16.55 -0.86
CA SER A 62 10.23 -16.29 -1.32
C SER A 62 11.06 -15.45 -0.33
N PRO A 63 12.39 -15.39 -0.51
CA PRO A 63 13.25 -14.44 0.21
C PRO A 63 12.80 -12.97 0.13
N LEU A 64 12.08 -12.58 -0.93
CA LEU A 64 11.46 -11.25 -1.06
C LEU A 64 10.48 -10.97 0.08
N LEU A 65 9.66 -11.96 0.47
CA LEU A 65 8.75 -11.83 1.59
C LEU A 65 9.52 -11.57 2.89
N ALA A 66 10.58 -12.35 3.14
CA ALA A 66 11.38 -12.22 4.35
C ALA A 66 12.05 -10.85 4.46
N VAL A 67 12.64 -10.35 3.37
CA VAL A 67 13.24 -9.00 3.31
C VAL A 67 12.19 -7.91 3.49
N SER A 68 11.03 -8.06 2.85
CA SER A 68 9.93 -7.09 2.98
C SER A 68 9.37 -7.05 4.42
N LEU A 69 9.22 -8.21 5.06
CA LEU A 69 8.84 -8.33 6.46
C LEU A 69 9.88 -7.67 7.37
N LEU A 70 11.17 -7.94 7.15
CA LEU A 70 12.25 -7.34 7.90
C LEU A 70 12.20 -5.80 7.80
N ALA A 71 12.11 -5.26 6.57
CA ALA A 71 12.03 -3.82 6.36
C ALA A 71 10.79 -3.22 7.04
N ALA A 72 9.62 -3.86 6.88
CA ALA A 72 8.38 -3.40 7.50
C ALA A 72 8.44 -3.45 9.04
N ILE A 73 8.97 -4.51 9.64
CA ILE A 73 9.09 -4.65 11.09
C ILE A 73 10.08 -3.63 11.65
N VAL A 74 11.27 -3.48 11.05
CA VAL A 74 12.27 -2.51 11.51
C VAL A 74 11.69 -1.09 11.44
N VAL A 75 11.05 -0.73 10.33
CA VAL A 75 10.45 0.59 10.17
C VAL A 75 9.25 0.80 11.09
N ALA A 76 8.44 -0.23 11.35
CA ALA A 76 7.35 -0.15 12.32
C ALA A 76 7.89 0.08 13.73
N LEU A 77 8.96 -0.62 14.12
CA LEU A 77 9.63 -0.44 15.40
C LEU A 77 10.21 0.97 15.52
N LEU A 78 10.94 1.46 14.52
CA LEU A 78 11.46 2.83 14.53
C LEU A 78 10.34 3.88 14.58
N GLY A 79 9.31 3.69 13.76
CA GLY A 79 8.13 4.56 13.70
C GLY A 79 7.29 4.57 14.97
N TYR A 80 7.40 3.54 15.83
CA TYR A 80 6.78 3.51 17.15
C TYR A 80 7.72 4.04 18.23
N LEU A 81 8.93 3.47 18.34
CA LEU A 81 9.86 3.69 19.45
C LEU A 81 10.38 5.13 19.48
N VAL A 82 10.74 5.70 18.32
CA VAL A 82 11.31 7.06 18.27
C VAL A 82 10.31 8.10 18.76
N PRO A 83 9.10 8.21 18.17
CA PRO A 83 8.09 9.14 18.67
C PRO A 83 7.69 8.87 20.10
N ARG A 84 7.52 7.59 20.49
CA ARG A 84 7.05 7.21 21.82
C ARG A 84 8.04 7.59 22.93
N TYR A 85 9.32 7.28 22.76
CA TYR A 85 10.31 7.35 23.84
C TYR A 85 11.19 8.59 23.76
N PHE A 86 11.43 9.16 22.58
CA PHE A 86 12.26 10.35 22.44
C PHE A 86 11.45 11.64 22.33
N TRP A 87 10.21 11.57 21.81
CA TRP A 87 9.36 12.76 21.58
C TRP A 87 8.08 12.77 22.42
N GLY A 88 7.87 11.74 23.26
CA GLY A 88 6.74 11.68 24.19
C GLY A 88 5.37 11.50 23.51
N ALA A 89 5.32 10.99 22.27
CA ALA A 89 4.06 10.76 21.57
C ALA A 89 3.16 9.76 22.32
N PRO A 90 1.84 10.00 22.39
CA PRO A 90 0.88 9.04 22.93
C PRO A 90 1.00 7.68 22.25
N LYS A 91 0.73 6.59 22.99
CA LYS A 91 0.87 5.21 22.47
C LYS A 91 0.09 4.98 21.18
N SER A 92 -1.15 5.49 21.10
CA SER A 92 -2.01 5.36 19.93
C SER A 92 -1.48 6.15 18.74
N GLU A 93 -0.95 7.37 18.96
CA GLU A 93 -0.35 8.19 17.90
C GLU A 93 0.97 7.60 17.39
N ALA A 94 1.83 7.11 18.27
CA ALA A 94 3.04 6.39 17.88
C ALA A 94 2.70 5.12 17.08
N LEU A 95 1.64 4.40 17.46
CA LEU A 95 1.19 3.20 16.74
C LEU A 95 0.67 3.53 15.34
N ILE A 96 -0.13 4.60 15.19
CA ILE A 96 -0.63 4.98 13.85
C ILE A 96 0.51 5.50 12.96
N LEU A 97 1.53 6.15 13.55
CA LEU A 97 2.71 6.60 12.82
C LEU A 97 3.60 5.43 12.38
N ALA A 98 3.75 4.41 13.23
CA ALA A 98 4.41 3.16 12.88
C ALA A 98 3.72 2.45 11.71
N ALA A 99 2.39 2.43 11.70
CA ALA A 99 1.60 1.89 10.58
C ALA A 99 1.80 2.73 9.31
N ALA A 100 1.74 4.07 9.40
CA ALA A 100 1.90 4.95 8.25
C ALA A 100 3.31 4.86 7.64
N SER A 101 4.33 4.60 8.46
CA SER A 101 5.72 4.48 8.03
C SER A 101 6.03 3.08 7.46
N SER A 102 5.47 2.01 8.02
CA SER A 102 5.80 0.64 7.62
C SER A 102 4.89 0.07 6.53
N GLN A 103 3.61 0.43 6.51
CA GLN A 103 2.67 -0.12 5.52
C GLN A 103 2.84 0.60 4.18
N ILE A 104 3.17 -0.17 3.14
CA ILE A 104 3.19 0.29 1.75
C ILE A 104 1.78 0.25 1.13
N ASN A 105 1.51 1.16 0.21
CA ASN A 105 0.29 1.17 -0.59
C ASN A 105 0.36 0.16 -1.75
N SER A 106 0.51 -1.12 -1.41
CA SER A 106 0.68 -2.21 -2.40
C SER A 106 -0.49 -2.31 -3.35
N ASN A 107 -1.73 -2.21 -2.87
CA ASN A 107 -2.91 -2.40 -3.71
C ASN A 107 -3.12 -1.24 -4.69
N ASN A 108 -3.04 0.01 -4.21
CA ASN A 108 -3.39 1.15 -5.04
C ASN A 108 -2.21 1.64 -5.88
N ILE A 109 -0.97 1.57 -5.38
CA ILE A 109 0.17 2.08 -6.14
C ILE A 109 1.13 0.95 -6.50
N GLY A 110 1.30 -0.05 -5.62
CA GLY A 110 2.21 -1.15 -5.85
C GLY A 110 1.89 -2.03 -7.05
N ILE A 111 0.65 -2.47 -7.24
CA ILE A 111 0.29 -3.37 -8.35
C ILE A 111 0.47 -2.69 -9.71
N PRO A 112 -0.08 -1.48 -9.96
CA PRO A 112 0.16 -0.78 -11.22
C PRO A 112 1.65 -0.52 -11.47
N LEU A 113 2.36 -0.01 -10.45
CA LEU A 113 3.78 0.30 -10.57
C LEU A 113 4.61 -0.97 -10.87
N SER A 114 4.30 -2.08 -10.19
CA SER A 114 4.98 -3.34 -10.41
C SER A 114 4.77 -3.89 -11.81
N LEU A 115 3.55 -3.80 -12.36
CA LEU A 115 3.30 -4.21 -13.74
C LEU A 115 4.14 -3.39 -14.73
N TYR A 116 4.13 -2.07 -14.58
CA TYR A 116 4.68 -1.17 -15.59
C TYR A 116 6.18 -0.88 -15.42
N ILE A 117 6.74 -1.01 -14.22
CA ILE A 117 8.17 -0.78 -13.94
C ILE A 117 8.92 -2.09 -13.74
N LEU A 118 8.32 -3.08 -13.07
CA LEU A 118 8.97 -4.36 -12.76
C LEU A 118 8.56 -5.46 -13.74
N GLY A 119 7.50 -5.27 -14.54
CA GLY A 119 7.05 -6.21 -15.56
C GLY A 119 6.09 -7.29 -15.06
N SER A 120 5.64 -7.24 -13.81
CA SER A 120 4.71 -8.25 -13.27
C SER A 120 3.81 -7.69 -12.17
N THR A 121 2.53 -8.07 -12.19
CA THR A 121 1.57 -7.78 -11.11
C THR A 121 1.74 -8.68 -9.89
N ALA A 122 2.53 -9.75 -9.99
CA ALA A 122 2.69 -10.74 -8.93
C ALA A 122 3.70 -10.34 -7.85
N TYR A 123 4.67 -9.46 -8.13
CA TYR A 123 5.71 -9.13 -7.16
C TYR A 123 5.23 -8.50 -5.84
N PRO A 124 4.19 -7.64 -5.81
CA PRO A 124 3.65 -7.09 -4.55
C PRO A 124 2.86 -8.12 -3.73
N ALA A 125 2.50 -9.27 -4.30
CA ALA A 125 1.63 -10.28 -3.71
C ALA A 125 2.06 -10.71 -2.29
N PRO A 126 3.32 -11.13 -2.05
CA PRO A 126 3.73 -11.60 -0.73
C PRO A 126 3.59 -10.51 0.33
N VAL A 127 3.96 -9.27 -0.03
CA VAL A 127 3.88 -8.14 0.89
C VAL A 127 2.44 -7.78 1.21
N LEU A 128 1.56 -7.82 0.21
CA LEU A 128 0.13 -7.58 0.39
C LEU A 128 -0.51 -8.63 1.31
N LEU A 129 -0.16 -9.91 1.12
CA LEU A 129 -0.62 -10.99 1.99
C LEU A 129 -0.16 -10.78 3.43
N ALA A 130 1.12 -10.48 3.65
CA ALA A 130 1.63 -10.17 4.98
C ALA A 130 0.90 -8.98 5.62
N GLN A 131 0.66 -7.91 4.85
CA GLN A 131 -0.05 -6.73 5.35
C GLN A 131 -1.47 -7.05 5.81
N VAL A 132 -2.22 -7.86 5.05
CA VAL A 132 -3.61 -8.16 5.35
C VAL A 132 -3.74 -9.25 6.42
N LEU A 133 -2.87 -10.27 6.41
CA LEU A 133 -2.93 -11.40 7.33
C LEU A 133 -2.29 -11.13 8.69
N LEU A 134 -1.21 -10.34 8.73
CA LEU A 134 -0.41 -10.14 9.94
C LEU A 134 -0.54 -8.71 10.47
N PHE A 135 -0.14 -7.72 9.66
CA PHE A 135 -0.03 -6.34 10.15
C PHE A 135 -1.39 -5.70 10.43
N LEU A 136 -2.38 -5.94 9.58
CA LEU A 136 -3.70 -5.33 9.71
C LEU A 136 -4.43 -5.79 10.99
N PRO A 137 -4.61 -7.11 11.26
CA PRO A 137 -5.24 -7.56 12.49
C PRO A 137 -4.50 -7.08 13.74
N LEU A 138 -3.16 -7.10 13.70
CA LEU A 138 -2.33 -6.63 14.80
C LEU A 138 -2.55 -5.14 15.06
N LEU A 139 -2.51 -4.30 14.02
CA LEU A 139 -2.73 -2.86 14.13
C LEU A 139 -4.11 -2.54 14.70
N LEU A 140 -5.16 -3.15 14.15
CA LEU A 140 -6.54 -2.91 14.60
C LEU A 140 -6.73 -3.35 16.06
N THR A 141 -6.19 -4.51 16.43
CA THR A 141 -6.26 -5.02 17.81
C THR A 141 -5.55 -4.08 18.78
N LEU A 142 -4.34 -3.62 18.45
CA LEU A 142 -3.59 -2.70 19.29
C LEU A 142 -4.27 -1.32 19.38
N LEU A 143 -4.79 -0.79 18.27
CA LEU A 143 -5.57 0.46 18.28
C LEU A 143 -6.80 0.32 19.18
N GLU A 144 -7.57 -0.76 19.06
CA GLU A 144 -8.72 -1.02 19.93
C GLU A 144 -8.36 -1.07 21.41
N LEU A 145 -7.26 -1.75 21.75
CA LEU A 145 -6.80 -1.80 23.14
C LEU A 145 -6.40 -0.43 23.68
N LEU A 146 -5.86 0.46 22.83
CA LEU A 146 -5.37 1.77 23.21
C LEU A 146 -6.41 2.88 23.17
N THR A 147 -7.48 2.74 22.37
CA THR A 147 -8.50 3.79 22.18
C THR A 147 -9.87 3.41 22.77
N ARG A 148 -9.95 2.33 23.53
CA ARG A 148 -11.21 1.73 23.98
C ARG A 148 -12.06 2.68 24.83
N ALA A 149 -13.30 2.90 24.38
CA ALA A 149 -14.48 3.05 25.23
C ALA A 149 -15.06 1.64 25.54
N PRO A 150 -15.73 1.41 26.69
CA PRO A 150 -16.12 0.07 27.13
C PRO A 150 -17.13 -0.60 26.17
N GLY A 151 -16.92 -1.88 25.80
CA GLY A 151 -17.97 -2.74 25.22
C GLY A 151 -17.77 -3.34 23.81
N GLN A 152 -16.71 -3.01 23.05
CA GLN A 152 -16.49 -3.61 21.72
C GLN A 152 -15.71 -4.93 21.79
N SER A 153 -16.27 -5.97 21.13
CA SER A 153 -15.74 -7.34 21.11
C SER A 153 -14.62 -7.48 20.08
N ILE A 154 -13.41 -7.80 20.54
CA ILE A 154 -12.23 -8.12 19.72
C ILE A 154 -12.57 -9.21 18.69
N ARG A 155 -13.43 -10.17 19.06
CA ARG A 155 -13.91 -11.22 18.16
C ARG A 155 -14.66 -10.66 16.95
N LYS A 156 -15.51 -9.63 17.14
CA LYS A 156 -16.25 -8.99 16.05
C LYS A 156 -15.33 -8.24 15.08
N THR A 157 -14.27 -7.62 15.60
CA THR A 157 -13.26 -6.92 14.77
C THR A 157 -12.41 -7.90 13.95
N LEU A 158 -11.98 -9.01 14.56
CA LEU A 158 -11.27 -10.07 13.84
C LEU A 158 -12.14 -10.72 12.76
N LEU A 159 -13.40 -11.03 13.08
CA LEU A 159 -14.38 -11.55 12.09
C LEU A 159 -14.65 -10.55 10.97
N HIS A 160 -14.76 -9.25 11.26
CA HIS A 160 -14.90 -8.22 10.23
C HIS A 160 -13.67 -8.09 9.33
N SER A 161 -12.48 -8.29 9.89
CA SER A 161 -11.23 -8.27 9.13
C SER A 161 -11.14 -9.47 8.17
N LEU A 162 -11.66 -10.62 8.59
CA LEU A 162 -11.77 -11.82 7.74
C LEU A 162 -12.80 -11.65 6.62
N ALA A 163 -13.82 -10.82 6.81
CA ALA A 163 -14.81 -10.48 5.79
C ALA A 163 -14.32 -9.44 4.76
N ASN A 164 -13.04 -9.04 4.80
CA ASN A 164 -12.47 -8.10 3.84
C ASN A 164 -12.47 -8.71 2.43
N PRO A 165 -13.17 -8.12 1.43
CA PRO A 165 -13.24 -8.66 0.08
C PRO A 165 -11.87 -8.90 -0.56
N ILE A 166 -10.90 -8.03 -0.28
CA ILE A 166 -9.51 -8.14 -0.75
C ILE A 166 -8.85 -9.40 -0.19
N LEU A 167 -9.08 -9.68 1.09
CA LEU A 167 -8.57 -10.89 1.74
C LEU A 167 -9.22 -12.15 1.15
N LEU A 168 -10.54 -12.13 0.95
CA LEU A 168 -11.27 -13.25 0.37
C LEU A 168 -10.79 -13.54 -1.05
N GLY A 169 -10.66 -12.52 -1.91
CA GLY A 169 -10.14 -12.67 -3.27
C GLY A 169 -8.71 -13.24 -3.28
N SER A 170 -7.82 -12.68 -2.45
CA SER A 170 -6.43 -13.16 -2.34
C SER A 170 -6.35 -14.59 -1.82
N GLY A 171 -7.12 -14.91 -0.77
CA GLY A 171 -7.15 -16.24 -0.16
C GLY A 171 -7.69 -17.30 -1.11
N LEU A 172 -8.77 -17.01 -1.83
CA LEU A 172 -9.31 -17.90 -2.85
C LEU A 172 -8.29 -18.14 -3.98
N GLY A 173 -7.58 -17.09 -4.42
CA GLY A 173 -6.56 -17.24 -5.44
C GLY A 173 -5.38 -18.10 -4.95
N ILE A 174 -4.94 -17.96 -3.70
CA ILE A 174 -3.92 -18.85 -3.12
C ILE A 174 -4.40 -20.30 -3.11
N VAL A 175 -5.66 -20.55 -2.72
CA VAL A 175 -6.21 -21.91 -2.71
C VAL A 175 -6.18 -22.52 -4.11
N VAL A 176 -6.55 -21.74 -5.14
CA VAL A 176 -6.48 -22.19 -6.54
C VAL A 176 -5.04 -22.47 -6.96
N SER A 177 -4.10 -21.59 -6.63
CA SER A 177 -2.66 -21.77 -6.94
C SER A 177 -2.08 -23.01 -6.25
N LEU A 178 -2.38 -23.24 -4.97
CA LEU A 178 -1.89 -24.40 -4.21
C LEU A 178 -2.49 -25.72 -4.67
N THR A 179 -3.75 -25.71 -5.11
CA THR A 179 -4.42 -26.93 -5.61
C THR A 179 -4.10 -27.23 -7.06
N GLY A 180 -3.54 -26.26 -7.80
CA GLY A 180 -3.33 -26.36 -9.25
C GLY A 180 -4.64 -26.46 -10.04
N ALA A 181 -5.76 -26.06 -9.44
CA ALA A 181 -7.07 -26.19 -10.04
C ALA A 181 -7.18 -25.29 -11.29
N GLN A 182 -7.45 -25.90 -12.44
CA GLN A 182 -7.75 -25.16 -13.65
C GLN A 182 -9.24 -24.78 -13.66
N LEU A 183 -9.51 -23.49 -13.54
CA LEU A 183 -10.87 -22.98 -13.59
C LEU A 183 -11.39 -22.97 -15.04
N PRO A 184 -12.64 -23.39 -15.29
CA PRO A 184 -13.25 -23.27 -16.61
C PRO A 184 -13.24 -21.81 -17.09
N THR A 185 -13.11 -21.60 -18.40
CA THR A 185 -13.13 -20.26 -19.03
C THR A 185 -14.39 -19.46 -18.67
N LEU A 186 -15.52 -20.14 -18.49
CA LEU A 186 -16.80 -19.53 -18.06
C LEU A 186 -16.70 -18.84 -16.69
N VAL A 187 -15.79 -19.27 -15.82
CA VAL A 187 -15.53 -18.65 -14.51
C VAL A 187 -14.35 -17.69 -14.59
N TRP A 188 -13.29 -18.09 -15.29
CA TRP A 188 -12.04 -17.33 -15.35
C TRP A 188 -12.19 -16.00 -16.10
N ASP A 189 -12.77 -16.01 -17.31
CA ASP A 189 -12.80 -14.86 -18.19
C ASP A 189 -13.58 -13.66 -17.62
N PRO A 190 -14.75 -13.84 -16.98
CA PRO A 190 -15.45 -12.74 -16.31
C PRO A 190 -14.65 -12.13 -15.16
N VAL A 191 -13.96 -12.96 -14.37
CA VAL A 191 -13.13 -12.47 -13.25
C VAL A 191 -11.90 -11.73 -13.79
N GLN A 192 -11.28 -12.25 -14.84
CA GLN A 192 -10.17 -11.60 -15.53
C GLN A 192 -10.59 -10.26 -16.15
N LEU A 193 -11.79 -10.16 -16.72
CA LEU A 193 -12.34 -8.91 -17.24
C LEU A 193 -12.42 -7.83 -16.15
N LEU A 194 -12.93 -8.17 -14.96
CA LEU A 194 -13.01 -7.26 -13.82
C LEU A 194 -11.60 -6.91 -13.28
N ALA A 195 -10.71 -7.89 -13.21
CA ALA A 195 -9.31 -7.69 -12.81
C ALA A 195 -8.59 -6.70 -13.73
N ASN A 196 -8.79 -6.82 -15.04
CA ASN A 196 -8.19 -5.94 -16.05
C ASN A 196 -8.67 -4.48 -15.92
N ALA A 197 -9.89 -4.26 -15.43
CA ALA A 197 -10.41 -2.92 -15.16
C ALA A 197 -9.84 -2.29 -13.87
N ALA A 198 -9.32 -3.09 -12.95
CA ALA A 198 -8.89 -2.62 -11.62
C ALA A 198 -7.79 -1.56 -11.71
N ILE A 199 -6.69 -1.84 -12.42
CA ILE A 199 -5.53 -0.95 -12.49
C ILE A 199 -5.88 0.40 -13.14
N PRO A 200 -6.51 0.47 -14.33
CA PRO A 200 -6.87 1.75 -14.95
C PRO A 200 -7.81 2.59 -14.10
N VAL A 201 -8.88 1.99 -13.56
CA VAL A 201 -9.87 2.70 -12.73
C VAL A 201 -9.22 3.25 -11.47
N LEU A 202 -8.29 2.49 -10.89
CA LEU A 202 -7.58 2.89 -9.69
C LEU A 202 -6.66 4.08 -9.96
N LEU A 203 -5.88 4.07 -11.06
CA LEU A 203 -5.00 5.18 -11.43
C LEU A 203 -5.79 6.47 -11.75
N VAL A 204 -6.93 6.34 -12.42
CA VAL A 204 -7.85 7.46 -12.68
C VAL A 204 -8.42 8.02 -11.36
N ASN A 205 -8.90 7.15 -10.47
CA ASN A 205 -9.40 7.55 -9.16
C ASN A 205 -8.32 8.26 -8.32
N PHE A 206 -7.08 7.77 -8.39
CA PHE A 206 -5.95 8.41 -7.76
C PHE A 206 -5.71 9.83 -8.31
N GLY A 207 -5.76 10.01 -9.63
CA GLY A 207 -5.70 11.33 -10.28
C GLY A 207 -6.81 12.30 -9.82
N ILE A 208 -8.05 11.81 -9.71
CA ILE A 208 -9.18 12.60 -9.18
C ILE A 208 -8.87 13.08 -7.76
N SER A 209 -8.38 12.19 -6.90
CA SER A 209 -8.05 12.53 -5.51
C SER A 209 -6.95 13.60 -5.39
N LEU A 210 -6.02 13.67 -6.35
CA LEU A 210 -5.00 14.73 -6.40
C LEU A 210 -5.61 16.10 -6.73
N ALA A 211 -6.63 16.13 -7.58
CA ALA A 211 -7.35 17.36 -7.90
C ALA A 211 -8.12 17.90 -6.67
N GLU A 212 -8.72 17.02 -5.89
CA GLU A 212 -9.50 17.37 -4.68
C GLU A 212 -8.60 17.87 -3.52
N ARG A 213 -7.44 17.24 -3.30
CA ARG A 213 -6.54 17.56 -2.17
C ARG A 213 -5.86 18.91 -2.26
N ARG A 214 -5.64 19.44 -3.47
CA ARG A 214 -4.98 20.75 -3.66
C ARG A 214 -5.80 21.92 -3.09
N SER A 215 -7.10 21.72 -2.91
CA SER A 215 -8.01 22.72 -2.36
C SER A 215 -8.01 22.80 -0.82
N ALA A 216 -7.31 21.89 -0.11
CA ALA A 216 -7.40 21.76 1.35
C ALA A 216 -6.06 21.97 2.10
N ALA A 217 -5.03 22.52 1.45
CA ALA A 217 -3.72 22.74 2.08
C ALA A 217 -3.68 24.02 2.92
N ALA A 218 -4.32 24.00 4.09
CA ALA A 218 -3.95 24.87 5.21
C ALA A 218 -3.00 24.08 6.12
N ILE A 219 -1.71 24.39 6.06
CA ILE A 219 -0.71 23.85 6.97
C ILE A 219 -0.93 24.56 8.32
N ALA A 220 -1.63 23.91 9.24
CA ALA A 220 -1.74 24.38 10.61
C ALA A 220 -0.45 24.05 11.37
N ASP A 221 0.18 25.08 11.89
CA ASP A 221 1.47 25.05 12.55
C ASP A 221 1.39 24.41 13.94
N ARG A 222 2.04 23.25 14.12
CA ARG A 222 2.44 22.70 15.42
C ARG A 222 3.77 21.96 15.24
N SER A 223 4.84 22.48 15.85
CA SER A 223 6.22 21.99 15.72
C SER A 223 6.39 20.47 15.94
N MET A 224 5.68 19.89 16.91
CA MET A 224 5.70 18.45 17.20
C MET A 224 5.09 17.60 16.07
N GLN A 225 4.01 18.07 15.43
CA GLN A 225 3.40 17.37 14.29
C GLN A 225 4.33 17.40 13.08
N ARG A 226 5.07 18.49 12.88
CA ARG A 226 6.03 18.60 11.79
C ARG A 226 7.19 17.61 11.94
N GLN A 227 7.69 17.41 13.15
CA GLN A 227 8.77 16.45 13.42
C GLN A 227 8.32 15.00 13.15
N ASN A 228 7.17 14.60 13.69
CA ASN A 228 6.57 13.28 13.43
C ASN A 228 6.31 13.05 11.94
N LEU A 229 5.83 14.08 11.24
CA LEU A 229 5.55 14.04 9.80
C LEU A 229 6.83 13.80 8.99
N LEU A 230 7.85 14.64 9.19
CA LEU A 230 9.11 14.54 8.46
C LEU A 230 9.82 13.21 8.74
N PHE A 231 9.78 12.74 9.98
CA PHE A 231 10.34 11.45 10.34
C PHE A 231 9.64 10.28 9.67
N ALA A 232 8.31 10.24 9.67
CA ALA A 232 7.56 9.18 8.99
C ALA A 232 7.77 9.20 7.47
N VAL A 233 7.83 10.39 6.87
CA VAL A 233 8.15 10.55 5.45
C VAL A 233 9.57 10.04 5.15
N PHE A 234 10.56 10.39 5.98
CA PHE A 234 11.93 9.90 5.87
C PHE A 234 12.00 8.37 5.99
N LEU A 235 11.36 7.83 7.03
CA LEU A 235 11.30 6.38 7.25
C LEU A 235 10.71 5.67 6.03
N LYS A 236 9.65 6.23 5.45
CA LYS A 236 8.96 5.61 4.32
C LYS A 236 9.72 5.70 3.02
N LEU A 237 10.18 6.91 2.67
CA LEU A 237 10.75 7.19 1.36
C LEU A 237 12.22 6.80 1.25
N LEU A 238 12.98 6.81 2.35
CA LEU A 238 14.43 6.61 2.30
C LEU A 238 14.88 5.44 3.17
N ALA A 239 14.45 5.39 4.44
CA ALA A 239 14.93 4.35 5.33
C ALA A 239 14.41 2.95 4.94
N MET A 240 13.12 2.82 4.61
CA MET A 240 12.52 1.52 4.27
C MET A 240 13.14 0.89 3.01
N PRO A 241 13.34 1.62 1.89
CA PRO A 241 14.07 1.10 0.73
C PRO A 241 15.51 0.74 1.06
N LEU A 242 16.20 1.57 1.85
CA LEU A 242 17.60 1.30 2.24
C LEU A 242 17.70 0.04 3.10
N ILE A 243 16.79 -0.16 4.05
CA ILE A 243 16.74 -1.37 4.89
C ILE A 243 16.43 -2.60 4.04
N ALA A 244 15.49 -2.50 3.10
CA ALA A 244 15.17 -3.58 2.17
C ALA A 244 16.38 -3.94 1.29
N TYR A 245 17.08 -2.93 0.75
CA TYR A 245 18.30 -3.11 -0.03
C TYR A 245 19.41 -3.77 0.79
N LEU A 246 19.76 -3.22 1.94
CA LEU A 246 20.84 -3.75 2.78
C LEU A 246 20.50 -5.13 3.34
N GLY A 247 19.26 -5.36 3.76
CA GLY A 247 18.80 -6.68 4.21
C GLY A 247 18.84 -7.70 3.07
N GLY A 248 18.36 -7.33 1.88
CA GLY A 248 18.41 -8.17 0.69
C GLY A 248 19.83 -8.51 0.27
N ALA A 249 20.73 -7.54 0.22
CA ALA A 249 22.10 -7.73 -0.22
C ALA A 249 22.98 -8.48 0.81
N LEU A 250 22.89 -8.09 2.08
CA LEU A 250 23.84 -8.55 3.11
C LEU A 250 23.37 -9.80 3.85
N ILE A 251 22.07 -9.88 4.16
CA ILE A 251 21.51 -10.97 4.98
C ILE A 251 21.02 -12.11 4.08
N PHE A 252 20.19 -11.79 3.11
CA PHE A 252 19.54 -12.79 2.26
C PHE A 252 20.27 -13.06 0.95
N ARG A 253 21.27 -12.25 0.60
CA ARG A 253 22.10 -12.36 -0.61
C ARG A 253 21.26 -12.56 -1.87
N LEU A 254 20.23 -11.75 -2.02
CA LEU A 254 19.33 -11.76 -3.18
C LEU A 254 20.12 -11.50 -4.47
N ASP A 255 19.68 -12.10 -5.57
CA ASP A 255 20.20 -11.75 -6.88
C ASP A 255 19.85 -10.28 -7.26
N PRO A 256 20.53 -9.67 -8.24
CA PRO A 256 20.32 -8.28 -8.60
C PRO A 256 18.87 -7.92 -8.97
N GLN A 257 18.14 -8.84 -9.61
CA GLN A 257 16.75 -8.60 -10.02
C GLN A 257 15.83 -8.62 -8.79
N GLN A 258 16.00 -9.59 -7.91
CA GLN A 258 15.27 -9.66 -6.64
C GLN A 258 15.54 -8.45 -5.75
N LEU A 259 16.79 -7.99 -5.69
CA LEU A 259 17.20 -6.81 -4.95
C LEU A 259 16.55 -5.54 -5.51
N TYR A 260 16.50 -5.41 -6.84
CA TYR A 260 15.79 -4.31 -7.51
C TYR A 260 14.29 -4.32 -7.15
N ILE A 261 13.62 -5.46 -7.33
CA ILE A 261 12.18 -5.61 -7.06
C ILE A 261 11.86 -5.22 -5.61
N VAL A 262 12.54 -5.81 -4.62
CA VAL A 262 12.22 -5.57 -3.21
C VAL A 262 12.48 -4.12 -2.78
N THR A 263 13.51 -3.49 -3.36
CA THR A 263 13.88 -2.10 -3.06
C THR A 263 12.86 -1.12 -3.66
N ILE A 264 12.40 -1.36 -4.88
CA ILE A 264 11.33 -0.56 -5.51
C ILE A 264 9.99 -0.73 -4.77
N LEU A 265 9.63 -1.95 -4.38
CA LEU A 265 8.42 -2.19 -3.61
C LEU A 265 8.46 -1.52 -2.23
N ALA A 266 9.64 -1.50 -1.59
CA ALA A 266 9.82 -0.80 -0.31
C ALA A 266 9.69 0.73 -0.42
N ALA A 267 9.95 1.30 -1.61
CA ALA A 267 9.81 2.74 -1.89
C ALA A 267 8.39 3.17 -2.21
N LEU A 268 7.44 2.23 -2.25
CA LEU A 268 6.02 2.55 -2.39
C LEU A 268 5.54 3.44 -1.25
N PRO A 269 4.58 4.34 -1.49
CA PRO A 269 4.15 5.31 -0.50
C PRO A 269 3.37 4.67 0.65
N ALA A 270 3.09 5.44 1.69
CA ALA A 270 2.29 4.99 2.83
C ALA A 270 0.91 4.47 2.40
N ALA A 271 0.45 3.39 3.04
CA ALA A 271 -0.83 2.78 2.73
C ALA A 271 -2.00 3.76 2.94
N GLN A 272 -2.83 3.94 1.90
CA GLN A 272 -4.02 4.77 2.00
C GLN A 272 -5.00 4.27 3.07
N ASN A 273 -5.02 2.96 3.34
CA ASN A 273 -5.86 2.38 4.38
C ASN A 273 -5.51 2.88 5.78
N THR A 274 -4.25 3.25 6.04
CA THR A 274 -3.83 3.80 7.34
C THR A 274 -4.55 5.12 7.65
N PHE A 275 -4.85 5.93 6.64
CA PHE A 275 -5.67 7.13 6.80
C PHE A 275 -7.10 6.79 7.25
N ASN A 276 -7.71 5.75 6.68
CA ASN A 276 -9.05 5.30 7.07
C ASN A 276 -9.05 4.80 8.53
N TYR A 277 -7.99 4.14 8.99
CA TYR A 277 -7.85 3.70 10.37
C TYR A 277 -7.65 4.89 11.31
N ALA A 278 -6.80 5.85 10.94
CA ALA A 278 -6.59 7.08 11.69
C ALA A 278 -7.91 7.86 11.89
N GLN A 279 -8.74 7.91 10.85
CA GLN A 279 -10.08 8.51 10.91
C GLN A 279 -11.03 7.72 11.81
N ARG A 280 -11.13 6.40 11.59
CA ARG A 280 -12.04 5.52 12.33
C ARG A 280 -11.78 5.52 13.84
N TYR A 281 -10.51 5.52 14.24
CA TYR A 281 -10.10 5.51 15.64
C TYR A 281 -9.89 6.92 16.22
N ALA A 282 -10.07 7.97 15.42
CA ALA A 282 -9.82 9.36 15.79
C ALA A 282 -8.41 9.62 16.36
N VAL A 283 -7.38 9.00 15.76
CA VAL A 283 -5.98 9.10 16.19
C VAL A 283 -5.10 9.57 15.04
N GLY A 284 -4.37 10.67 15.23
CA GLY A 284 -3.33 11.11 14.29
C GLY A 284 -3.83 11.42 12.87
N PHE A 285 -5.13 11.72 12.70
CA PHE A 285 -5.77 11.87 11.37
C PHE A 285 -5.04 12.86 10.44
N ASN A 286 -4.79 14.09 10.90
CA ASN A 286 -4.10 15.11 10.10
C ASN A 286 -2.67 14.69 9.75
N LEU A 287 -1.95 14.13 10.72
CA LEU A 287 -0.58 13.65 10.54
C LEU A 287 -0.51 12.54 9.47
N VAL A 288 -1.37 11.52 9.58
CA VAL A 288 -1.40 10.41 8.61
C VAL A 288 -1.86 10.88 7.23
N ARG A 289 -2.82 11.80 7.15
CA ARG A 289 -3.24 12.43 5.88
C ARG A 289 -2.03 13.04 5.16
N ASP A 290 -1.23 13.79 5.89
CA ASP A 290 -0.08 14.52 5.35
C ASP A 290 1.07 13.57 5.00
N VAL A 291 1.32 12.54 5.83
CA VAL A 291 2.28 11.46 5.50
C VAL A 291 1.88 10.76 4.21
N VAL A 292 0.61 10.36 4.08
CA VAL A 292 0.12 9.70 2.86
C VAL A 292 0.29 10.63 1.65
N ALA A 293 -0.08 11.90 1.76
CA ALA A 293 0.07 12.85 0.66
C ALA A 293 1.53 13.06 0.24
N LEU A 294 2.43 13.34 1.21
CA LEU A 294 3.84 13.61 0.95
C LEU A 294 4.58 12.37 0.44
N THR A 295 4.34 11.21 1.02
CA THR A 295 4.97 9.96 0.55
C THR A 295 4.48 9.58 -0.84
N THR A 296 3.20 9.81 -1.14
CA THR A 296 2.65 9.55 -2.47
C THR A 296 3.26 10.43 -3.55
N LEU A 297 3.51 11.71 -3.26
CA LEU A 297 4.18 12.60 -4.21
C LEU A 297 5.69 12.32 -4.27
N GLY A 298 6.30 12.06 -3.11
CA GLY A 298 7.74 11.84 -2.97
C GLY A 298 8.22 10.46 -3.43
N CYS A 299 7.35 9.46 -3.51
CA CYS A 299 7.77 8.13 -3.99
C CYS A 299 8.19 8.16 -5.46
N VAL A 300 7.60 9.03 -6.30
CA VAL A 300 7.91 9.11 -7.74
C VAL A 300 9.40 9.42 -7.99
N PRO A 301 9.96 10.54 -7.49
CA PRO A 301 11.40 10.82 -7.67
C PRO A 301 12.30 9.80 -6.98
N VAL A 302 11.89 9.22 -5.85
CA VAL A 302 12.67 8.18 -5.16
C VAL A 302 12.75 6.90 -6.01
N ILE A 303 11.62 6.42 -6.49
CA ILE A 303 11.52 5.22 -7.34
C ILE A 303 12.27 5.46 -8.66
N ALA A 304 12.16 6.65 -9.26
CA ALA A 304 12.92 7.01 -10.45
C ALA A 304 14.43 7.00 -10.19
N GLY A 305 14.88 7.57 -9.07
CA GLY A 305 16.29 7.55 -8.66
C GLY A 305 16.80 6.13 -8.40
N LEU A 306 16.02 5.29 -7.73
CA LEU A 306 16.35 3.87 -7.51
C LEU A 306 16.42 3.13 -8.85
N ALA A 307 15.46 3.32 -9.75
CA ALA A 307 15.51 2.71 -11.08
C ALA A 307 16.80 3.08 -11.83
N LEU A 308 17.20 4.35 -11.80
CA LEU A 308 18.45 4.81 -12.42
C LEU A 308 19.71 4.17 -11.80
N LEU A 309 19.71 3.94 -10.48
CA LEU A 309 20.84 3.32 -9.79
C LEU A 309 21.01 1.83 -10.14
N PHE A 310 19.91 1.15 -10.47
CA PHE A 310 19.93 -0.29 -10.82
C PHE A 310 20.15 -0.56 -12.32
N GLY A 311 19.96 0.42 -13.22
CA GLY A 311 20.23 0.34 -14.66
C GLY A 311 19.00 0.37 -15.57
#